data_AF-A0A953TS98-F1
#
_entry.id   AF-A0A953TS98-F1
#
_cell.length_a   1.000
_cell.length_b   1.000
_cell.length_c   1.000
_cell.angle_alpha   90.00
_cell.angle_beta   90.00
_cell.angle_gamma   90.00
#
_symmetry.space_group_name_H-M   'P 1'
#
loop_
_entity.id
_entity.type
_entity.pdbx_description
1 polymer ?
#
loop_
_entity_poly.entity_id
_entity_poly.type
_entity_poly.pdbx_seq_one_letter_code
_entity_poly.pdbx_strand_id
1 'polypeptide(L)'
;MRNTRLFPQLLICLLVSLLFTAQAAAQAKPAAAAGLAPIRQYIAAGWDNLTRSMTACDSVVDPKMKVNPVLYVPAGFAVPPAVEKLHADCNVEIEHLPKPIHQLGEVDTSTFRPHGLLYLPNKYVVPGGRFNEMYGWDSYFIVVGLLRDGRTDLARGMVENFFFEIENYGALLNANRTYYLTRSQPPFLSSMVLGVYEAEKQAGHADQAWLARAYPYLERDYSMWAREPHLAGSTGLARYYDFGEGPPPEGLQDEGGFYRKVISHFMVHPEQADHYLVEQEKGKTPTSPGSSYAITVCDVPMTMARPECEPQRVIRLSADYYKGDRSMRESGFDISFRFGAYGAATHHYAPVCLNSLLYKTEKDMEQISELLGKSFEAKTWRERAEARKQNMEKYLWDGERGFFFDYDFTEGKRSTYRYLTTYYPLWAGLATPEQARAVVKNLSTFEQAGGLAMSPEHSGAQWDYPYGWAPVEMLAIQGIRRYGFSEDADRLSSKFLSTVLENFARDGTIREKYNVVTGSSESQVEVGYQANVIGFGWTNAAFLELLHALPKTAVEALEKNASGSPAKAN
;
A
#
# COMPACT_ATOMS: atom_id res chain seq x y z
N MET A 1 -44.78 -85.22 -2.61
CA MET A 1 -43.44 -85.50 -3.19
C MET A 1 -42.83 -84.18 -3.67
N ARG A 2 -41.61 -83.90 -3.20
CA ARG A 2 -40.52 -83.08 -3.78
C ARG A 2 -40.75 -81.64 -4.31
N ASN A 3 -40.04 -80.73 -3.63
CA ASN A 3 -38.99 -79.82 -4.13
C ASN A 3 -39.28 -78.43 -4.77
N THR A 4 -38.65 -77.44 -4.12
CA THR A 4 -37.72 -76.38 -4.60
C THR A 4 -38.20 -74.97 -5.06
N ARG A 5 -37.64 -73.98 -4.32
CA ARG A 5 -37.05 -72.64 -4.67
C ARG A 5 -37.99 -71.56 -5.25
N LEU A 6 -38.41 -70.53 -4.48
CA LEU A 6 -37.76 -69.21 -4.15
C LEU A 6 -37.57 -68.32 -5.41
N PHE A 7 -38.01 -67.06 -5.54
CA PHE A 7 -38.39 -65.95 -4.62
C PHE A 7 -38.93 -64.78 -5.52
N PRO A 8 -39.19 -63.54 -5.06
CA PRO A 8 -40.37 -63.01 -4.36
C PRO A 8 -41.13 -61.92 -5.17
N GLN A 9 -42.35 -61.58 -4.77
CA GLN A 9 -42.87 -60.21 -4.83
C GLN A 9 -44.17 -60.15 -4.04
N LEU A 10 -44.27 -59.30 -3.02
CA LEU A 10 -45.54 -58.65 -2.71
C LEU A 10 -45.27 -57.35 -1.93
N LEU A 11 -45.71 -56.25 -2.55
CA LEU A 11 -46.03 -54.98 -1.91
C LEU A 11 -47.04 -55.20 -0.76
N ILE A 12 -47.00 -54.32 0.24
CA ILE A 12 -48.12 -53.41 0.62
C ILE A 12 -47.78 -52.75 1.99
N CYS A 13 -47.83 -51.40 2.00
CA CYS A 13 -48.40 -50.45 2.98
C CYS A 13 -48.39 -50.79 4.50
N LEU A 14 -48.29 -49.88 5.47
CA LEU A 14 -48.32 -48.42 5.57
C LEU A 14 -47.92 -48.07 7.03
N LEU A 15 -47.23 -46.92 7.20
CA LEU A 15 -47.42 -45.89 8.24
C LEU A 15 -47.01 -46.09 9.74
N VAL A 16 -46.29 -45.05 10.22
CA VAL A 16 -46.18 -44.45 11.57
C VAL A 16 -44.96 -44.78 12.46
N SER A 17 -44.03 -43.81 12.43
CA SER A 17 -43.07 -43.28 13.44
C SER A 17 -42.72 -44.05 14.72
N LEU A 18 -41.41 -44.18 14.96
CA LEU A 18 -40.78 -44.17 16.28
C LEU A 18 -39.45 -43.39 16.24
N LEU A 19 -39.32 -42.46 17.18
CA LEU A 19 -38.16 -41.63 17.48
C LEU A 19 -36.94 -42.49 17.85
N PHE A 20 -35.77 -42.14 17.31
CA PHE A 20 -34.48 -42.53 17.89
C PHE A 20 -33.71 -41.27 18.31
N THR A 21 -33.48 -41.17 19.62
CA THR A 21 -32.58 -40.19 20.24
C THR A 21 -31.13 -40.53 19.91
N ALA A 22 -30.44 -39.63 19.19
CA ALA A 22 -28.99 -39.68 19.06
C ALA A 22 -28.36 -38.67 20.05
N GLN A 23 -27.63 -39.18 21.04
CA GLN A 23 -26.75 -38.38 21.88
C GLN A 23 -25.59 -37.86 21.03
N ALA A 24 -25.60 -36.56 20.74
CA ALA A 24 -24.43 -35.85 20.26
C ALA A 24 -23.53 -35.51 21.46
N ALA A 25 -22.34 -36.11 21.51
CA ALA A 25 -21.29 -35.68 22.41
C ALA A 25 -20.93 -34.23 22.05
N ALA A 26 -21.23 -33.29 22.94
CA ALA A 26 -20.82 -31.91 22.81
C ALA A 26 -19.29 -31.83 22.92
N GLN A 27 -18.60 -31.68 21.80
CA GLN A 27 -17.24 -31.15 21.80
C GLN A 27 -17.33 -29.71 22.30
N ALA A 28 -16.82 -29.48 23.51
CA ALA A 28 -16.66 -28.14 24.04
C ALA A 28 -15.80 -27.32 23.07
N LYS A 29 -16.34 -26.20 22.58
CA LYS A 29 -15.52 -25.14 21.96
C LYS A 29 -14.38 -24.81 22.93
N PRO A 30 -13.12 -24.74 22.47
CA PRO A 30 -12.06 -24.21 23.33
C PRO A 30 -12.50 -22.82 23.79
N ALA A 31 -12.36 -22.53 25.08
CA ALA A 31 -12.60 -21.19 25.59
C ALA A 31 -11.80 -20.22 24.73
N ALA A 32 -12.47 -19.23 24.12
CA ALA A 32 -11.78 -18.19 23.36
C ALA A 32 -10.71 -17.59 24.27
N ALA A 33 -9.45 -17.72 23.90
CA ALA A 33 -8.38 -17.08 24.65
C ALA A 33 -8.70 -15.59 24.74
N ALA A 34 -8.73 -15.04 25.94
CA ALA A 34 -9.02 -13.64 26.20
C ALA A 34 -7.74 -12.80 26.07
N GLY A 35 -7.87 -11.49 25.87
CA GLY A 35 -6.73 -10.57 25.86
C GLY A 35 -5.98 -10.50 24.53
N LEU A 36 -4.66 -10.30 24.59
CA LEU A 36 -3.81 -10.02 23.41
C LEU A 36 -3.30 -11.28 22.70
N ALA A 37 -3.38 -12.45 23.34
CA ALA A 37 -2.83 -13.69 22.80
C ALA A 37 -3.44 -14.11 21.44
N PRO A 38 -4.78 -14.07 21.23
CA PRO A 38 -5.38 -14.48 19.96
C PRO A 38 -4.90 -13.67 18.76
N ILE A 39 -4.87 -12.34 18.89
CA ILE A 39 -4.45 -11.46 17.80
C ILE A 39 -2.96 -11.60 17.51
N ARG A 40 -2.12 -11.79 18.55
CA ARG A 40 -0.69 -12.08 18.36
C ARG A 40 -0.47 -13.39 17.63
N GLN A 41 -1.23 -14.44 17.98
CA GLN A 41 -1.18 -15.72 17.27
C GLN A 41 -1.67 -15.59 15.82
N TYR A 42 -2.73 -14.82 15.58
CA TYR A 42 -3.21 -14.52 14.23
C TYR A 42 -2.14 -13.82 13.40
N ILE A 43 -1.46 -12.81 13.97
CA ILE A 43 -0.38 -12.08 13.28
C ILE A 43 0.80 -13.02 12.98
N ALA A 44 1.24 -13.82 13.96
CA ALA A 44 2.35 -14.75 13.79
C ALA A 44 2.06 -15.77 12.67
N ALA A 45 0.86 -16.36 12.63
CA ALA A 45 0.43 -17.24 11.55
C ALA A 45 0.21 -16.49 10.22
N GLY A 46 -0.19 -15.22 10.30
CA GLY A 46 -0.36 -14.32 9.17
C GLY A 46 0.93 -14.16 8.35
N TRP A 47 2.09 -14.08 8.99
CA TRP A 47 3.36 -14.00 8.27
C TRP A 47 3.62 -15.22 7.38
N ASP A 48 3.32 -16.42 7.87
CA ASP A 48 3.47 -17.65 7.09
C ASP A 48 2.44 -17.72 5.95
N ASN A 49 1.18 -17.37 6.23
CA ASN A 49 0.09 -17.40 5.25
C ASN A 49 0.24 -16.34 4.13
N LEU A 50 0.87 -15.20 4.44
CA LEU A 50 1.15 -14.13 3.50
C LEU A 50 2.50 -14.32 2.78
N THR A 51 3.29 -15.31 3.17
CA THR A 51 4.55 -15.59 2.48
C THR A 51 4.27 -16.22 1.11
N ARG A 52 5.02 -15.79 0.10
CA ARG A 52 5.05 -16.31 -1.27
C ARG A 52 6.46 -16.76 -1.64
N SER A 53 6.54 -17.63 -2.63
CA SER A 53 7.80 -18.11 -3.18
C SER A 53 7.67 -18.30 -4.69
N MET A 54 8.72 -17.97 -5.43
CA MET A 54 8.80 -18.20 -6.89
C MET A 54 8.96 -19.68 -7.28
N THR A 55 8.61 -20.59 -6.36
CA THR A 55 8.65 -22.04 -6.56
C THR A 55 7.34 -22.72 -6.15
N ALA A 56 6.31 -21.93 -5.80
CA ALA A 56 4.98 -22.41 -5.44
C ALA A 56 3.92 -21.92 -6.43
N CYS A 57 3.03 -22.81 -6.88
CA CYS A 57 2.03 -22.51 -7.91
C CYS A 57 1.10 -21.34 -7.53
N ASP A 58 0.66 -21.30 -6.28
CA ASP A 58 -0.28 -20.30 -5.75
C ASP A 58 0.28 -18.86 -5.76
N SER A 59 1.60 -18.73 -5.83
CA SER A 59 2.31 -17.44 -5.79
C SER A 59 2.36 -16.73 -7.14
N VAL A 60 2.20 -17.44 -8.26
CA VAL A 60 2.38 -16.86 -9.61
C VAL A 60 1.08 -16.33 -10.21
N VAL A 61 -0.05 -16.90 -9.79
CA VAL A 61 -1.39 -16.55 -10.28
C VAL A 61 -1.66 -15.06 -10.04
N ASP A 62 -2.28 -14.38 -11.01
CA ASP A 62 -2.78 -13.01 -10.87
C ASP A 62 -4.31 -13.02 -10.73
N PRO A 63 -4.86 -12.89 -9.52
CA PRO A 63 -6.31 -12.80 -9.34
C PRO A 63 -6.92 -11.55 -10.01
N LYS A 64 -6.11 -10.56 -10.37
CA LYS A 64 -6.56 -9.31 -11.01
C LYS A 64 -6.73 -9.46 -12.52
N MET A 65 -6.18 -10.52 -13.12
CA MET A 65 -6.15 -10.73 -14.58
C MET A 65 -6.70 -12.12 -14.94
N LYS A 66 -7.64 -12.20 -15.90
CA LYS A 66 -8.19 -13.50 -16.37
C LYS A 66 -7.34 -14.10 -17.49
N VAL A 67 -6.07 -14.40 -17.23
CA VAL A 67 -5.09 -14.92 -18.19
C VAL A 67 -4.28 -16.07 -17.61
N ASN A 68 -3.67 -16.90 -18.47
CA ASN A 68 -2.69 -17.90 -18.03
C ASN A 68 -1.53 -17.18 -17.31
N PRO A 69 -1.06 -17.67 -16.15
CA PRO A 69 0.00 -17.01 -15.42
C PRO A 69 1.33 -17.09 -16.19
N VAL A 70 1.97 -15.94 -16.36
CA VAL A 70 3.32 -15.83 -16.92
C VAL A 70 4.28 -15.33 -15.85
N LEU A 71 5.44 -15.98 -15.73
CA LEU A 71 6.57 -15.56 -14.92
C LEU A 71 7.69 -15.04 -15.83
N TYR A 72 7.95 -13.75 -15.73
CA TYR A 72 9.02 -13.07 -16.43
C TYR A 72 10.32 -13.13 -15.63
N VAL A 73 11.38 -13.62 -16.25
CA VAL A 73 12.76 -13.60 -15.71
C VAL A 73 13.60 -12.53 -16.40
N PRO A 74 14.67 -12.01 -15.77
CA PRO A 74 15.53 -11.00 -16.41
C PRO A 74 16.14 -11.50 -17.72
N ALA A 75 16.45 -10.57 -18.62
CA ALA A 75 17.06 -10.90 -19.91
C ALA A 75 18.39 -11.64 -19.73
N GLY A 76 18.55 -12.80 -20.37
CA GLY A 76 19.74 -13.63 -20.26
C GLY A 76 19.91 -14.34 -18.91
N PHE A 77 18.92 -14.26 -18.01
CA PHE A 77 18.97 -14.93 -16.71
C PHE A 77 18.84 -16.45 -16.86
N ALA A 78 19.71 -17.20 -16.17
CA ALA A 78 19.61 -18.64 -16.08
C ALA A 78 18.44 -19.02 -15.16
N VAL A 79 17.40 -19.65 -15.73
CA VAL A 79 16.21 -20.04 -14.97
C VAL A 79 16.60 -21.14 -13.96
N PRO A 80 16.32 -20.95 -12.66
CA PRO A 80 16.63 -21.98 -11.67
C PRO A 80 15.80 -23.26 -11.93
N PRO A 81 16.34 -24.47 -11.72
CA PRO A 81 15.60 -25.71 -11.93
C PRO A 81 14.30 -25.81 -11.12
N ALA A 82 14.24 -25.17 -9.94
CA ALA A 82 13.02 -25.11 -9.14
C ALA A 82 11.92 -24.24 -9.76
N VAL A 83 12.29 -23.24 -10.56
CA VAL A 83 11.37 -22.38 -11.30
C VAL A 83 10.92 -23.10 -12.58
N GLU A 84 11.81 -23.80 -13.28
CA GLU A 84 11.47 -24.59 -14.48
C GLU A 84 10.37 -25.63 -14.17
N LYS A 85 10.37 -26.20 -12.97
CA LYS A 85 9.33 -27.14 -12.51
C LYS A 85 7.93 -26.52 -12.46
N LEU A 86 7.80 -25.20 -12.28
CA LEU A 86 6.49 -24.54 -12.29
C LEU A 86 5.75 -24.70 -13.61
N HIS A 87 6.49 -24.82 -14.72
CA HIS A 87 5.87 -25.06 -16.02
C HIS A 87 5.14 -26.41 -16.03
N ALA A 88 5.82 -27.47 -15.58
CA ALA A 88 5.26 -28.82 -15.54
C ALA A 88 4.17 -28.97 -14.47
N ASP A 89 4.38 -28.39 -13.29
CA ASP A 89 3.53 -28.62 -12.12
C ASP A 89 2.30 -27.71 -12.09
N CYS A 90 2.39 -26.51 -12.69
CA CYS A 90 1.41 -25.44 -12.51
C CYS A 90 0.91 -24.82 -13.83
N ASN A 91 1.40 -25.27 -14.99
CA ASN A 91 1.11 -24.66 -16.29
C ASN A 91 1.41 -23.14 -16.34
N VAL A 92 2.50 -22.74 -15.68
CA VAL A 92 3.03 -21.36 -15.73
C VAL A 92 3.96 -21.24 -16.93
N GLU A 93 3.76 -20.23 -17.76
CA GLU A 93 4.71 -19.91 -18.84
C GLU A 93 5.88 -19.10 -18.27
N ILE A 94 7.11 -19.45 -18.66
CA ILE A 94 8.33 -18.75 -18.24
C ILE A 94 8.87 -18.01 -19.45
N GLU A 95 8.97 -16.70 -19.36
CA GLU A 95 9.46 -15.84 -20.43
C GLU A 95 10.63 -14.98 -19.97
N HIS A 96 11.59 -14.72 -20.86
CA HIS A 96 12.64 -13.74 -20.61
C HIS A 96 12.15 -12.34 -20.97
N LEU A 97 12.51 -11.36 -20.14
CA LEU A 97 12.39 -9.97 -20.53
C LEU A 97 13.18 -9.71 -21.83
N PRO A 98 12.68 -8.86 -22.73
CA PRO A 98 13.24 -8.71 -24.07
C PRO A 98 14.63 -8.09 -24.09
N LYS A 99 15.00 -7.37 -23.02
CA LYS A 99 16.31 -6.73 -22.84
C LYS A 99 16.60 -6.46 -21.36
N PRO A 100 17.87 -6.28 -20.97
CA PRO A 100 18.22 -5.75 -19.66
C PRO A 100 17.56 -4.39 -19.42
N ILE A 101 17.15 -4.14 -18.18
CA ILE A 101 16.50 -2.89 -17.76
C ILE A 101 17.38 -2.26 -16.68
N HIS A 102 17.94 -1.09 -16.96
CA HIS A 102 18.86 -0.41 -16.04
C HIS A 102 18.20 0.72 -15.27
N GLN A 103 17.07 1.21 -15.76
CA GLN A 103 16.26 2.26 -15.14
C GLN A 103 14.80 2.17 -15.60
N LEU A 104 13.90 2.73 -14.79
CA LEU A 104 12.49 2.87 -15.15
C LEU A 104 12.33 3.72 -16.41
N GLY A 105 11.34 3.36 -17.23
CA GLY A 105 11.04 4.03 -18.50
C GLY A 105 11.77 3.48 -19.73
N GLU A 106 12.69 2.53 -19.57
CA GLU A 106 13.38 1.92 -20.73
C GLU A 106 12.53 0.92 -21.52
N VAL A 107 11.42 0.44 -20.94
CA VAL A 107 10.56 -0.58 -21.53
C VAL A 107 9.14 -0.05 -21.70
N ASP A 108 8.58 -0.24 -22.89
CA ASP A 108 7.17 -0.02 -23.15
C ASP A 108 6.37 -1.22 -22.61
N THR A 109 5.69 -0.99 -21.48
CA THR A 109 4.92 -2.03 -20.82
C THR A 109 3.70 -2.49 -21.61
N SER A 110 3.22 -1.72 -22.58
CA SER A 110 2.07 -2.09 -23.43
C SER A 110 2.35 -3.26 -24.38
N THR A 111 3.63 -3.61 -24.54
CA THR A 111 4.09 -4.71 -25.39
C THR A 111 3.97 -6.09 -24.72
N PHE A 112 3.85 -6.17 -23.40
CA PHE A 112 3.68 -7.44 -22.68
C PHE A 112 2.24 -7.95 -22.82
N ARG A 113 2.08 -9.09 -23.49
CA ARG A 113 0.78 -9.75 -23.68
C ARG A 113 0.92 -11.27 -23.57
N PRO A 114 0.41 -11.90 -22.49
CA PRO A 114 -0.23 -11.29 -21.33
C PRO A 114 0.77 -10.56 -20.41
N HIS A 115 0.27 -9.75 -19.48
CA HIS A 115 1.09 -9.27 -18.37
C HIS A 115 1.36 -10.40 -17.37
N GLY A 116 2.56 -10.42 -16.78
CA GLY A 116 2.99 -11.44 -15.83
C GLY A 116 3.73 -10.91 -14.60
N LEU A 117 4.00 -11.84 -13.67
CA LEU A 117 4.82 -11.62 -12.46
C LEU A 117 6.30 -11.54 -12.84
N LEU A 118 7.09 -10.75 -12.13
CA LEU A 118 8.54 -10.66 -12.27
C LEU A 118 9.21 -11.52 -11.21
N TYR A 119 10.20 -12.31 -11.62
CA TYR A 119 10.93 -13.21 -10.74
C TYR A 119 11.66 -12.47 -9.62
N LEU A 120 11.64 -13.07 -8.43
CA LEU A 120 12.41 -12.64 -7.25
C LEU A 120 13.10 -13.87 -6.61
N PRO A 121 14.37 -13.77 -6.19
CA PRO A 121 15.13 -14.92 -5.71
C PRO A 121 14.70 -15.43 -4.32
N ASN A 122 14.23 -14.55 -3.43
CA ASN A 122 13.88 -14.90 -2.06
C ASN A 122 12.37 -14.95 -1.85
N LYS A 123 11.96 -15.68 -0.80
CA LYS A 123 10.59 -15.60 -0.28
C LYS A 123 10.30 -14.17 0.17
N TYR A 124 9.03 -13.76 0.03
CA TYR A 124 8.56 -12.46 0.45
C TYR A 124 7.16 -12.55 1.00
N VAL A 125 6.75 -11.54 1.76
CA VAL A 125 5.40 -11.42 2.31
C VAL A 125 4.62 -10.40 1.50
N VAL A 126 3.40 -10.76 1.10
CA VAL A 126 2.47 -9.88 0.36
C VAL A 126 1.66 -9.02 1.32
N PRO A 127 1.07 -7.89 0.87
CA PRO A 127 0.19 -7.10 1.71
C PRO A 127 -0.99 -7.91 2.25
N GLY A 128 -1.78 -8.57 1.41
CA GLY A 128 -3.00 -9.24 1.86
C GLY A 128 -3.96 -9.67 0.76
N GLY A 129 -4.88 -10.59 1.10
CA GLY A 129 -5.99 -11.03 0.24
C GLY A 129 -5.61 -11.37 -1.21
N ARG A 130 -6.02 -10.53 -2.17
CA ARG A 130 -5.84 -10.79 -3.62
C ARG A 130 -4.44 -10.48 -4.16
N PHE A 131 -3.58 -9.84 -3.36
CA PHE A 131 -2.25 -9.44 -3.79
C PHE A 131 -1.29 -10.62 -3.69
N ASN A 132 -0.61 -10.94 -4.79
CA ASN A 132 0.41 -12.00 -4.84
C ASN A 132 1.82 -11.44 -5.09
N GLU A 133 1.92 -10.12 -5.21
CA GLU A 133 3.14 -9.39 -5.51
C GLU A 133 3.80 -8.87 -4.24
N MET A 134 5.12 -8.75 -4.29
CA MET A 134 5.88 -7.97 -3.32
C MET A 134 5.69 -6.49 -3.67
N TYR A 135 5.11 -5.71 -2.74
CA TYR A 135 4.90 -4.27 -2.91
C TYR A 135 6.02 -3.46 -2.26
N GLY A 136 6.38 -2.33 -2.87
CA GLY A 136 7.52 -1.51 -2.47
C GLY A 136 7.43 -0.99 -1.03
N TRP A 137 6.49 -0.11 -0.73
CA TRP A 137 6.42 0.54 0.59
C TRP A 137 5.77 -0.34 1.67
N ASP A 138 4.82 -1.22 1.32
CA ASP A 138 4.22 -2.19 2.25
C ASP A 138 5.30 -3.06 2.90
N SER A 139 6.31 -3.42 2.11
CA SER A 139 7.45 -4.24 2.57
C SER A 139 8.24 -3.57 3.69
N TYR A 140 8.27 -2.24 3.80
CA TYR A 140 8.92 -1.58 4.95
C TYR A 140 8.19 -1.93 6.25
N PHE A 141 6.88 -1.76 6.26
CA PHE A 141 6.06 -2.05 7.45
C PHE A 141 6.12 -3.54 7.77
N ILE A 142 5.99 -4.39 6.76
CA ILE A 142 6.14 -5.83 6.92
C ILE A 142 7.50 -6.19 7.51
N VAL A 143 8.61 -5.64 7.00
CA VAL A 143 9.95 -5.86 7.54
C VAL A 143 10.02 -5.44 9.01
N VAL A 144 9.47 -4.28 9.39
CA VAL A 144 9.36 -3.87 10.80
C VAL A 144 8.62 -4.93 11.62
N GLY A 145 7.47 -5.41 11.15
CA GLY A 145 6.68 -6.45 11.82
C GLY A 145 7.41 -7.79 11.95
N LEU A 146 8.10 -8.23 10.89
CA LEU A 146 8.89 -9.46 10.87
C LEU A 146 10.07 -9.40 11.85
N LEU A 147 10.77 -8.26 11.92
CA LEU A 147 11.85 -8.05 12.88
C LEU A 147 11.32 -8.08 14.32
N ARG A 148 10.12 -7.54 14.58
CA ARG A 148 9.45 -7.64 15.89
C ARG A 148 9.03 -9.06 16.25
N ASP A 149 8.73 -9.88 15.27
CA ASP A 149 8.38 -11.30 15.44
C ASP A 149 9.62 -12.24 15.38
N GLY A 150 10.83 -11.68 15.29
CA GLY A 150 12.08 -12.45 15.26
C GLY A 150 12.35 -13.18 13.93
N ARG A 151 11.66 -12.83 12.85
CA ARG A 151 11.75 -13.45 11.51
C ARG A 151 12.78 -12.73 10.62
N THR A 152 13.99 -12.54 11.14
CA THR A 152 15.05 -11.73 10.51
C THR A 152 15.48 -12.26 9.14
N ASP A 153 15.57 -13.58 8.96
CA ASP A 153 15.96 -14.18 7.67
C ASP A 153 14.97 -13.82 6.54
N LEU A 154 13.67 -13.83 6.84
CA LEU A 154 12.63 -13.46 5.87
C LEU A 154 12.69 -11.96 5.57
N ALA A 155 12.88 -11.12 6.59
CA ALA A 155 13.07 -9.68 6.42
C ALA A 155 14.30 -9.35 5.54
N ARG A 156 15.43 -10.02 5.79
CA ARG A 156 16.65 -9.89 4.98
C ARG A 156 16.43 -10.34 3.53
N GLY A 157 15.77 -11.48 3.33
CA GLY A 157 15.44 -11.98 2.00
C GLY A 157 14.57 -11.00 1.19
N MET A 158 13.60 -10.35 1.85
CA MET A 158 12.81 -9.28 1.24
C MET A 158 13.67 -8.06 0.83
N VAL A 159 14.57 -7.61 1.69
CA VAL A 159 15.50 -6.51 1.32
C VAL A 159 16.39 -6.90 0.13
N GLU A 160 16.87 -8.14 0.10
CA GLU A 160 17.68 -8.65 -1.01
C GLU A 160 16.89 -8.82 -2.32
N ASN A 161 15.57 -9.04 -2.24
CA ASN A 161 14.71 -8.96 -3.43
C ASN A 161 14.71 -7.55 -4.04
N PHE A 162 14.71 -6.48 -3.23
CA PHE A 162 14.84 -5.13 -3.77
C PHE A 162 16.20 -4.85 -4.40
N PHE A 163 17.28 -5.43 -3.89
CA PHE A 163 18.59 -5.37 -4.57
C PHE A 163 18.51 -6.03 -5.95
N PHE A 164 17.84 -7.19 -6.03
CA PHE A 164 17.59 -7.88 -7.29
C PHE A 164 16.73 -7.04 -8.25
N GLU A 165 15.68 -6.38 -7.77
CA GLU A 165 14.85 -5.48 -8.59
C GLU A 165 15.67 -4.30 -9.14
N ILE A 166 16.46 -3.64 -8.30
CA ILE A 166 17.32 -2.54 -8.73
C ILE A 166 18.33 -3.02 -9.78
N GLU A 167 18.88 -4.22 -9.62
CA GLU A 167 19.84 -4.79 -10.54
C GLU A 167 19.24 -5.17 -11.90
N ASN A 168 18.06 -5.78 -11.91
CA ASN A 168 17.49 -6.44 -13.08
C ASN A 168 16.31 -5.71 -13.72
N TYR A 169 15.62 -4.87 -12.95
CA TYR A 169 14.43 -4.11 -13.35
C TYR A 169 14.65 -2.59 -13.26
N GLY A 170 15.84 -2.17 -12.80
CA GLY A 170 16.31 -0.78 -12.85
C GLY A 170 15.91 0.10 -11.66
N ALA A 171 14.98 -0.34 -10.82
CA ALA A 171 14.60 0.33 -9.57
C ALA A 171 13.84 -0.63 -8.65
N LEU A 172 13.63 -0.19 -7.40
CA LEU A 172 12.60 -0.75 -6.52
C LEU A 172 11.22 -0.44 -7.14
N LEU A 173 10.42 -1.47 -7.39
CA LEU A 173 9.16 -1.35 -8.12
C LEU A 173 7.97 -1.08 -7.18
N ASN A 174 6.89 -0.54 -7.74
CA ASN A 174 5.60 -0.49 -7.03
C ASN A 174 5.18 -1.88 -6.55
N ALA A 175 5.18 -2.84 -7.48
CA ALA A 175 5.18 -4.25 -7.17
C ALA A 175 5.84 -5.05 -8.30
N ASN A 176 6.22 -6.30 -8.07
CA ASN A 176 6.95 -7.13 -9.04
C ASN A 176 6.06 -7.69 -10.19
N ARG A 177 5.39 -6.83 -10.97
CA ARG A 177 4.68 -7.20 -12.23
C ARG A 177 5.14 -6.34 -13.39
N THR A 178 5.03 -6.88 -14.61
CA THR A 178 5.41 -6.18 -15.84
C THR A 178 4.79 -4.79 -16.02
N TYR A 179 3.52 -4.59 -15.64
CA TYR A 179 2.84 -3.27 -15.73
C TYR A 179 3.29 -2.25 -14.67
N TYR A 180 4.16 -2.65 -13.73
CA TYR A 180 4.81 -1.77 -12.75
C TYR A 180 6.25 -1.40 -13.14
N LEU A 181 6.80 -1.90 -14.26
CA LEU A 181 8.16 -1.56 -14.76
C LEU A 181 8.35 -0.07 -15.15
N THR A 182 7.37 0.78 -14.89
CA THR A 182 7.43 2.23 -15.12
C THR A 182 7.32 3.07 -13.84
N ARG A 183 7.03 2.48 -12.68
CA ARG A 183 6.84 3.22 -11.42
C ARG A 183 7.38 2.51 -10.19
N SER A 184 7.77 3.32 -9.22
CA SER A 184 8.20 2.87 -7.90
C SER A 184 7.07 3.01 -6.86
N GLN A 185 7.45 3.10 -5.58
CA GLN A 185 6.62 3.43 -4.43
C GLN A 185 7.45 4.20 -3.39
N PRO A 186 6.84 4.80 -2.34
CA PRO A 186 7.56 5.63 -1.37
C PRO A 186 8.86 4.97 -0.83
N PRO A 187 10.03 5.65 -0.87
CA PRO A 187 11.33 5.01 -0.66
C PRO A 187 11.66 4.80 0.81
N PHE A 188 11.71 3.53 1.24
CA PHE A 188 12.07 3.11 2.60
C PHE A 188 13.27 2.15 2.66
N LEU A 189 13.91 1.84 1.52
CA LEU A 189 14.90 0.76 1.43
C LEU A 189 16.09 0.95 2.37
N SER A 190 16.58 2.18 2.52
CA SER A 190 17.67 2.53 3.45
C SER A 190 17.32 2.22 4.91
N SER A 191 16.09 2.56 5.32
CA SER A 191 15.56 2.23 6.65
C SER A 191 15.33 0.73 6.85
N MET A 192 14.92 -0.01 5.81
CA MET A 192 14.81 -1.47 5.88
C MET A 192 16.19 -2.12 6.09
N VAL A 193 17.21 -1.68 5.33
CA VAL A 193 18.59 -2.17 5.45
C VAL A 193 19.13 -1.94 6.86
N LEU A 194 18.98 -0.73 7.41
CA LEU A 194 19.41 -0.43 8.77
C LEU A 194 18.63 -1.23 9.82
N GLY A 195 17.31 -1.41 9.63
CA GLY A 195 16.49 -2.22 10.52
C GLY A 195 16.96 -3.66 10.63
N VAL A 196 17.22 -4.32 9.48
CA VAL A 196 17.75 -5.68 9.43
C VAL A 196 19.15 -5.74 10.06
N TYR A 197 20.05 -4.84 9.66
CA TYR A 197 21.43 -4.82 10.17
C TYR A 197 21.49 -4.64 11.71
N GLU A 198 20.70 -3.71 12.26
CA GLU A 198 20.67 -3.51 13.72
C GLU A 198 20.04 -4.69 14.46
N ALA A 199 19.04 -5.38 13.88
CA ALA A 199 18.48 -6.60 14.47
C ALA A 199 19.52 -7.74 14.50
N GLU A 200 20.24 -7.96 13.41
CA GLU A 200 21.32 -8.96 13.36
C GLU A 200 22.46 -8.63 14.33
N LYS A 201 22.84 -7.35 14.40
CA LYS A 201 23.84 -6.86 15.36
C LYS A 201 23.41 -7.06 16.81
N GLN A 202 22.14 -6.80 17.15
CA GLN A 202 21.59 -7.07 18.48
C GLN A 202 21.59 -8.56 18.82
N ALA A 203 21.42 -9.43 17.82
CA ALA A 203 21.55 -10.88 17.96
C ALA A 203 23.01 -11.38 18.02
N GLY A 204 24.01 -10.50 17.91
CA GLY A 204 25.44 -10.86 17.92
C GLY A 204 25.99 -11.29 16.55
N HIS A 205 25.28 -11.01 15.46
CA HIS A 205 25.59 -11.41 14.10
C HIS A 205 25.76 -10.22 13.15
N ALA A 206 26.39 -9.13 13.61
CA ALA A 206 26.59 -7.94 12.78
C ALA A 206 27.32 -8.27 11.46
N ASP A 207 26.64 -8.11 10.33
CA ASP A 207 27.16 -8.43 8.99
C ASP A 207 27.57 -7.15 8.25
N GLN A 208 28.79 -6.68 8.55
CA GLN A 208 29.39 -5.51 7.90
C GLN A 208 29.57 -5.70 6.38
N ALA A 209 29.81 -6.94 5.93
CA ALA A 209 29.97 -7.24 4.51
C ALA A 209 28.65 -7.09 3.76
N TRP A 210 27.54 -7.53 4.35
CA TRP A 210 26.20 -7.31 3.81
C TRP A 210 25.85 -5.83 3.74
N LEU A 211 26.14 -5.07 4.80
CA LEU A 211 25.92 -3.62 4.82
C LEU A 211 26.73 -2.91 3.73
N ALA A 212 27.99 -3.30 3.52
CA ALA A 212 28.83 -2.77 2.46
C ALA A 212 28.28 -3.13 1.05
N ARG A 213 27.74 -4.33 0.89
CA ARG A 213 27.10 -4.79 -0.35
C ARG A 213 25.79 -4.04 -0.65
N ALA A 214 25.03 -3.69 0.39
CA ALA A 214 23.78 -2.92 0.26
C ALA A 214 24.01 -1.50 -0.24
N TYR A 215 25.13 -0.88 0.15
CA TYR A 215 25.45 0.53 -0.12
C TYR A 215 25.21 0.98 -1.58
N PRO A 216 25.79 0.35 -2.63
CA PRO A 216 25.55 0.78 -4.01
C PRO A 216 24.09 0.65 -4.47
N TYR A 217 23.32 -0.31 -3.93
CA TYR A 217 21.90 -0.43 -4.25
C TYR A 217 21.11 0.74 -3.65
N LEU A 218 21.44 1.16 -2.43
CA LEU A 218 20.82 2.33 -1.80
C LEU A 218 21.15 3.63 -2.53
N GLU A 219 22.38 3.79 -3.03
CA GLU A 219 22.74 4.94 -3.87
C GLU A 219 21.94 4.98 -5.16
N ARG A 220 21.74 3.83 -5.82
CA ARG A 220 20.94 3.72 -7.04
C ARG A 220 19.46 4.04 -6.78
N ASP A 221 18.89 3.48 -5.71
CA ASP A 221 17.52 3.77 -5.28
C ASP A 221 17.31 5.27 -5.04
N TYR A 222 18.19 5.90 -4.25
CA TYR A 222 18.16 7.35 -4.02
C TYR A 222 18.32 8.15 -5.32
N SER A 223 19.23 7.74 -6.21
CA SER A 223 19.54 8.48 -7.44
C SER A 223 18.35 8.59 -8.39
N MET A 224 17.42 7.63 -8.36
CA MET A 224 16.21 7.64 -9.18
C MET A 224 15.30 8.82 -8.83
N TRP A 225 15.16 9.11 -7.52
CA TRP A 225 14.35 10.23 -7.01
C TRP A 225 15.04 11.59 -7.12
N ALA A 226 16.37 11.60 -7.28
CA ALA A 226 17.20 12.81 -7.31
C ALA A 226 17.57 13.26 -8.73
N ARG A 227 16.79 12.86 -9.74
CA ARG A 227 16.99 13.23 -11.15
C ARG A 227 15.66 13.47 -11.86
N GLU A 228 15.72 14.11 -13.02
CA GLU A 228 14.54 14.27 -13.87
C GLU A 228 14.00 12.90 -14.32
N PRO A 229 12.67 12.71 -14.40
CA PRO A 229 11.61 13.70 -14.20
C PRO A 229 11.14 13.86 -12.74
N HIS A 230 11.74 13.16 -11.77
CA HIS A 230 11.35 13.21 -10.35
C HIS A 230 11.73 14.51 -9.62
N LEU A 231 12.46 15.43 -10.26
CA LEU A 231 12.71 16.75 -9.66
C LEU A 231 11.46 17.64 -9.73
N ALA A 232 11.17 18.33 -8.64
CA ALA A 232 10.06 19.28 -8.55
C ALA A 232 10.51 20.68 -9.01
N GLY A 233 10.74 20.82 -10.32
CA GLY A 233 11.22 22.06 -10.91
C GLY A 233 12.54 22.54 -10.31
N SER A 234 12.64 23.83 -10.00
CA SER A 234 13.85 24.44 -9.42
C SER A 234 13.89 24.44 -7.89
N THR A 235 12.96 23.76 -7.22
CA THR A 235 12.82 23.80 -5.75
C THR A 235 13.94 23.06 -5.01
N GLY A 236 14.68 22.18 -5.70
CA GLY A 236 15.62 21.24 -5.06
C GLY A 236 14.92 20.13 -4.27
N LEU A 237 13.61 19.96 -4.44
CA LEU A 237 12.80 18.87 -3.90
C LEU A 237 12.43 17.87 -4.99
N ALA A 238 11.87 16.72 -4.59
CA ALA A 238 11.37 15.69 -5.49
C ALA A 238 9.83 15.67 -5.56
N ARG A 239 9.31 15.08 -6.63
CA ARG A 239 7.90 14.76 -6.90
C ARG A 239 7.75 13.27 -7.23
N TYR A 240 6.52 12.76 -7.12
CA TYR A 240 6.18 11.47 -7.72
C TYR A 240 5.96 11.64 -9.23
N TYR A 241 6.44 10.68 -10.02
CA TYR A 241 6.32 10.67 -11.47
C TYR A 241 6.46 9.25 -12.03
N ASP A 242 5.38 8.70 -12.61
CA ASP A 242 5.45 7.44 -13.38
C ASP A 242 5.97 7.69 -14.81
N PHE A 243 6.91 6.88 -15.28
CA PHE A 243 7.47 6.96 -16.63
C PHE A 243 6.53 6.45 -17.73
N GLY A 244 5.46 5.76 -17.37
CA GLY A 244 4.45 5.18 -18.25
C GLY A 244 3.43 6.21 -18.73
N GLU A 245 2.84 5.92 -19.88
CA GLU A 245 1.88 6.82 -20.56
C GLU A 245 0.48 6.20 -20.65
N GLY A 246 -0.53 7.06 -20.78
CA GLY A 246 -1.92 6.64 -20.89
C GLY A 246 -2.46 5.91 -19.65
N PRO A 247 -3.61 5.22 -19.74
CA PRO A 247 -4.19 4.54 -18.59
C PRO A 247 -3.32 3.36 -18.11
N PRO A 248 -3.07 3.20 -16.80
CA PRO A 248 -2.48 2.00 -16.23
C PRO A 248 -3.25 0.72 -16.64
N PRO A 249 -2.55 -0.34 -17.10
CA PRO A 249 -3.19 -1.59 -17.52
C PRO A 249 -4.08 -2.22 -16.44
N GLU A 250 -3.68 -2.14 -15.18
CA GLU A 250 -4.48 -2.66 -14.06
C GLU A 250 -5.72 -1.81 -13.76
N GLY A 251 -5.71 -0.53 -14.12
CA GLY A 251 -6.86 0.38 -13.97
C GLY A 251 -7.91 0.19 -15.06
N LEU A 252 -7.52 -0.30 -16.25
CA LEU A 252 -8.45 -0.58 -17.35
C LEU A 252 -9.36 -1.79 -17.10
N GLN A 253 -8.95 -2.69 -16.21
CA GLN A 253 -9.70 -3.90 -15.88
C GLN A 253 -10.58 -3.71 -14.64
N ASP A 254 -10.65 -2.50 -14.08
CA ASP A 254 -11.58 -2.19 -13.02
C ASP A 254 -13.03 -2.27 -13.51
N GLU A 255 -13.71 -3.36 -13.12
CA GLU A 255 -15.14 -3.58 -13.37
C GLU A 255 -16.01 -2.47 -12.74
N GLY A 256 -15.47 -1.68 -11.80
CA GLY A 256 -16.13 -0.55 -11.13
C GLY A 256 -16.25 0.75 -11.95
N GLY A 257 -15.62 0.81 -13.12
CA GLY A 257 -15.72 1.96 -14.02
C GLY A 257 -15.06 3.23 -13.49
N PHE A 258 -13.90 3.12 -12.82
CA PHE A 258 -13.15 4.24 -12.25
C PHE A 258 -13.10 5.50 -13.14
N TYR A 259 -12.59 5.40 -14.37
CA TYR A 259 -12.47 6.55 -15.27
C TYR A 259 -13.81 7.13 -15.73
N ARG A 260 -14.88 6.32 -15.74
CA ARG A 260 -16.24 6.83 -15.97
C ARG A 260 -16.68 7.72 -14.82
N LYS A 261 -16.37 7.35 -13.57
CA LYS A 261 -16.66 8.17 -12.38
C LYS A 261 -15.84 9.47 -12.36
N VAL A 262 -14.58 9.41 -12.75
CA VAL A 262 -13.71 10.60 -12.93
C VAL A 262 -14.35 11.59 -13.89
N ILE A 263 -14.73 11.13 -15.09
CA ILE A 263 -15.36 11.99 -16.10
C ILE A 263 -16.68 12.55 -15.59
N SER A 264 -17.52 11.70 -14.99
CA SER A 264 -18.78 12.14 -14.39
C SER A 264 -18.56 13.22 -13.32
N HIS A 265 -17.53 13.09 -12.50
CA HIS A 265 -17.18 14.08 -11.48
C HIS A 265 -16.81 15.42 -12.11
N PHE A 266 -15.88 15.42 -13.06
CA PHE A 266 -15.44 16.63 -13.76
C PHE A 266 -16.52 17.30 -14.59
N MET A 267 -17.50 16.53 -15.10
CA MET A 267 -18.66 17.11 -15.79
C MET A 267 -19.59 17.88 -14.85
N VAL A 268 -19.74 17.40 -13.61
CA VAL A 268 -20.58 18.06 -12.58
C VAL A 268 -19.81 19.16 -11.85
N HIS A 269 -18.48 19.08 -11.82
CA HIS A 269 -17.58 20.02 -11.16
C HIS A 269 -16.57 20.61 -12.17
N PRO A 270 -17.02 21.42 -13.15
CA PRO A 270 -16.16 21.93 -14.22
C PRO A 270 -15.00 22.80 -13.72
N GLU A 271 -15.11 23.41 -12.54
CA GLU A 271 -14.04 24.16 -11.89
C GLU A 271 -12.86 23.30 -11.43
N GLN A 272 -13.06 21.99 -11.29
CA GLN A 272 -12.04 21.01 -10.91
C GLN A 272 -11.48 20.24 -12.11
N ALA A 273 -12.16 20.33 -13.26
CA ALA A 273 -11.80 19.60 -14.47
C ALA A 273 -10.56 20.17 -15.18
N ASP A 274 -10.25 21.45 -14.96
CA ASP A 274 -9.17 22.18 -15.62
C ASP A 274 -9.03 21.79 -17.11
N HIS A 275 -7.87 21.26 -17.53
CA HIS A 275 -7.62 20.77 -18.89
C HIS A 275 -7.66 19.23 -19.00
N TYR A 276 -8.22 18.54 -17.99
CA TYR A 276 -8.26 17.09 -17.90
C TYR A 276 -9.35 16.44 -18.76
N LEU A 277 -10.39 17.17 -19.14
CA LEU A 277 -11.40 16.69 -20.09
C LEU A 277 -11.14 17.27 -21.48
N VAL A 278 -10.96 16.39 -22.46
CA VAL A 278 -10.75 16.75 -23.86
C VAL A 278 -11.91 16.25 -24.70
N GLU A 279 -12.54 17.15 -25.45
CA GLU A 279 -13.57 16.77 -26.43
C GLU A 279 -12.93 16.26 -27.72
N GLN A 280 -13.43 15.13 -28.22
CA GLN A 280 -12.99 14.57 -29.48
C GLN A 280 -13.80 15.16 -30.64
N GLU A 281 -13.11 15.88 -31.52
CA GLU A 281 -13.73 16.40 -32.75
C GLU A 281 -14.18 15.27 -33.69
N LYS A 282 -15.37 15.43 -34.29
CA LYS A 282 -15.94 14.46 -35.23
C LYS A 282 -14.99 14.26 -36.43
N GLY A 283 -14.64 12.99 -36.71
CA GLY A 283 -13.83 12.62 -37.86
C GLY A 283 -12.31 12.81 -37.71
N LYS A 284 -11.82 13.27 -36.54
CA LYS A 284 -10.38 13.34 -36.25
C LYS A 284 -9.92 12.18 -35.37
N THR A 285 -8.70 11.71 -35.63
CA THR A 285 -8.02 10.71 -34.79
C THR A 285 -7.82 11.29 -33.38
N PRO A 286 -8.07 10.51 -32.32
CA PRO A 286 -7.84 10.97 -30.95
C PRO A 286 -6.38 11.39 -30.74
N THR A 287 -6.17 12.55 -30.10
CA THR A 287 -4.84 13.06 -29.74
C THR A 287 -4.40 12.63 -28.35
N SER A 288 -5.34 12.17 -27.51
CA SER A 288 -5.10 11.80 -26.11
C SER A 288 -5.28 10.30 -25.88
N PRO A 289 -4.46 9.62 -25.04
CA PRO A 289 -4.55 8.18 -24.80
C PRO A 289 -5.84 7.72 -24.08
N GLY A 290 -6.10 6.41 -24.06
CA GLY A 290 -7.18 5.79 -23.28
C GLY A 290 -8.54 5.62 -23.98
N SER A 291 -9.62 5.46 -23.21
CA SER A 291 -10.96 5.19 -23.74
C SER A 291 -11.73 6.46 -24.09
N SER A 292 -12.62 6.39 -25.09
CA SER A 292 -13.59 7.45 -25.40
C SER A 292 -14.91 7.18 -24.68
N TYR A 293 -15.54 8.25 -24.18
CA TYR A 293 -16.80 8.20 -23.47
C TYR A 293 -17.82 9.09 -24.19
N ALA A 294 -18.96 8.51 -24.56
CA ALA A 294 -20.05 9.26 -25.17
C ALA A 294 -20.91 9.90 -24.07
N ILE A 295 -21.14 11.21 -24.18
CA ILE A 295 -22.15 11.91 -23.41
C ILE A 295 -23.45 11.85 -24.21
N THR A 296 -24.46 11.24 -23.62
CA THR A 296 -25.81 11.16 -24.16
C THR A 296 -26.75 11.97 -23.29
N VAL A 297 -27.58 12.81 -23.89
CA VAL A 297 -28.72 13.44 -23.22
C VAL A 297 -29.90 12.50 -23.40
N CYS A 298 -30.52 12.08 -22.30
CA CYS A 298 -31.66 11.19 -22.32
C CYS A 298 -32.90 11.88 -21.77
N ASP A 299 -34.07 11.58 -22.34
CA ASP A 299 -35.33 11.96 -21.72
C ASP A 299 -35.44 11.34 -20.33
N VAL A 300 -35.99 12.08 -19.37
CA VAL A 300 -36.31 11.51 -18.05
C VAL A 300 -37.65 10.79 -18.19
N PRO A 301 -37.69 9.45 -18.12
CA PRO A 301 -38.91 8.74 -18.40
C PRO A 301 -39.88 8.93 -17.23
N MET A 302 -41.05 9.53 -17.48
CA MET A 302 -42.16 9.57 -16.52
C MET A 302 -42.97 8.26 -16.49
N THR A 303 -42.55 7.25 -17.26
CA THR A 303 -43.18 5.93 -17.39
C THR A 303 -42.10 4.83 -17.35
N MET A 304 -42.51 3.56 -17.38
CA MET A 304 -41.57 2.41 -17.45
C MET A 304 -40.90 2.23 -18.83
N ALA A 305 -41.08 3.16 -19.77
CA ALA A 305 -40.44 3.12 -21.08
C ALA A 305 -38.93 3.37 -20.98
N ARG A 306 -38.14 2.73 -21.86
CA ARG A 306 -36.71 3.06 -21.98
C ARG A 306 -36.58 4.49 -22.49
N PRO A 307 -35.76 5.34 -21.84
CA PRO A 307 -35.59 6.71 -22.27
C PRO A 307 -34.89 6.79 -23.63
N GLU A 308 -35.36 7.69 -24.49
CA GLU A 308 -34.67 8.03 -25.72
C GLU A 308 -33.42 8.87 -25.38
N CYS A 309 -32.28 8.53 -25.98
CA CYS A 309 -31.00 9.16 -25.69
C CYS A 309 -30.32 9.64 -26.98
N GLU A 310 -29.95 10.91 -27.03
CA GLU A 310 -29.20 11.50 -28.15
C GLU A 310 -27.73 11.72 -27.78
N PRO A 311 -26.76 11.16 -28.54
CA PRO A 311 -25.34 11.39 -28.30
C PRO A 311 -24.96 12.82 -28.68
N GLN A 312 -24.46 13.58 -27.72
CA GLN A 312 -24.09 14.97 -27.90
C GLN A 312 -22.60 15.14 -28.20
N ARG A 313 -21.75 14.55 -27.36
CA ARG A 313 -20.30 14.79 -27.35
C ARG A 313 -19.52 13.52 -27.04
N VAL A 314 -18.29 13.43 -27.52
CA VAL A 314 -17.36 12.35 -27.15
C VAL A 314 -16.23 12.98 -26.35
N ILE A 315 -16.03 12.54 -25.12
CA ILE A 315 -15.01 13.06 -24.20
C ILE A 315 -13.96 11.99 -23.90
N ARG A 316 -12.73 12.45 -23.68
CA ARG A 316 -11.58 11.66 -23.26
C ARG A 316 -10.90 12.37 -22.09
N LEU A 317 -10.19 11.61 -21.26
CA LEU A 317 -9.28 12.18 -20.26
C LEU A 317 -7.96 12.56 -20.96
N SER A 318 -7.35 13.67 -20.54
CA SER A 318 -6.10 14.18 -21.11
C SER A 318 -4.90 13.29 -20.77
N ALA A 319 -3.79 13.46 -21.50
CA ALA A 319 -2.54 12.78 -21.16
C ALA A 319 -2.02 13.22 -19.76
N ASP A 320 -2.20 14.49 -19.43
CA ASP A 320 -1.80 15.06 -18.14
C ASP A 320 -2.57 14.41 -16.97
N TYR A 321 -3.88 14.17 -17.15
CA TYR A 321 -4.68 13.43 -16.16
C TYR A 321 -4.10 12.05 -15.89
N TYR A 322 -3.77 11.28 -16.94
CA TYR A 322 -3.21 9.94 -16.76
C TYR A 322 -1.83 9.98 -16.11
N LYS A 323 -1.04 11.04 -16.36
CA LYS A 323 0.23 11.24 -15.66
C LYS A 323 0.00 11.48 -14.16
N GLY A 324 -1.01 12.27 -13.81
CA GLY A 324 -1.47 12.45 -12.43
C GLY A 324 -1.91 11.15 -11.76
N ASP A 325 -2.81 10.39 -12.39
CA ASP A 325 -3.31 9.09 -11.88
C ASP A 325 -2.18 8.10 -11.63
N ARG A 326 -1.25 7.97 -12.58
CA ARG A 326 -0.11 7.07 -12.42
C ARG A 326 0.86 7.53 -11.32
N SER A 327 1.11 8.83 -11.22
CA SER A 327 2.00 9.39 -10.19
C SER A 327 1.37 9.31 -8.79
N MET A 328 0.04 9.40 -8.70
CA MET A 328 -0.72 9.11 -7.48
C MET A 328 -0.52 7.66 -7.04
N ARG A 329 -0.52 6.69 -7.96
CA ARG A 329 -0.23 5.28 -7.66
C ARG A 329 1.21 5.06 -7.19
N GLU A 330 2.17 5.78 -7.75
CA GLU A 330 3.55 5.80 -7.24
C GLU A 330 3.63 6.38 -5.83
N SER A 331 2.73 7.31 -5.46
CA SER A 331 2.70 7.88 -4.11
C SER A 331 2.20 6.92 -3.03
N GLY A 332 1.50 5.85 -3.41
CA GLY A 332 0.81 4.93 -2.50
C GLY A 332 -0.55 5.43 -1.98
N PHE A 333 -0.94 6.66 -2.31
CA PHE A 333 -2.20 7.28 -1.86
C PHE A 333 -3.29 7.26 -2.96
N ASP A 334 -3.39 6.17 -3.74
CA ASP A 334 -4.42 5.98 -4.75
C ASP A 334 -5.74 5.49 -4.11
N ILE A 335 -6.81 6.28 -3.98
CA ILE A 335 -6.89 7.70 -4.33
C ILE A 335 -7.15 8.60 -3.12
N SER A 336 -6.68 9.83 -3.23
CA SER A 336 -6.97 10.99 -2.39
C SER A 336 -7.11 12.23 -3.26
N PHE A 337 -7.89 13.21 -2.80
CA PHE A 337 -8.06 14.50 -3.47
C PHE A 337 -6.99 15.54 -3.08
N ARG A 338 -6.01 15.12 -2.28
CA ARG A 338 -4.88 15.93 -1.79
C ARG A 338 -4.14 16.71 -2.89
N PHE A 339 -4.02 16.13 -4.08
CA PHE A 339 -3.35 16.72 -5.24
C PHE A 339 -4.35 17.08 -6.36
N GLY A 340 -5.51 17.62 -5.97
CA GLY A 340 -6.64 17.85 -6.86
C GLY A 340 -7.57 16.64 -6.95
N ALA A 341 -8.74 16.84 -7.54
CA ALA A 341 -9.75 15.80 -7.64
C ALA A 341 -9.21 14.56 -8.36
N TYR A 342 -9.43 13.40 -7.76
CA TYR A 342 -8.89 12.11 -8.20
C TYR A 342 -7.35 12.04 -8.33
N GLY A 343 -6.62 12.92 -7.65
CA GLY A 343 -5.15 12.99 -7.71
C GLY A 343 -4.61 13.45 -9.06
N ALA A 344 -5.45 14.09 -9.89
CA ALA A 344 -5.16 14.46 -11.27
C ALA A 344 -3.88 15.32 -11.44
N ALA A 345 -3.46 16.05 -10.42
CA ALA A 345 -2.28 16.92 -10.46
C ALA A 345 -1.09 16.37 -9.66
N THR A 346 -1.04 15.08 -9.29
CA THR A 346 0.00 14.57 -8.36
C THR A 346 1.43 14.85 -8.83
N HIS A 347 1.70 14.77 -10.13
CA HIS A 347 3.01 15.07 -10.73
C HIS A 347 3.36 16.57 -10.74
N HIS A 348 2.47 17.47 -10.33
CA HIS A 348 2.73 18.91 -10.22
C HIS A 348 3.18 19.33 -8.81
N TYR A 349 3.18 18.41 -7.84
CA TYR A 349 3.48 18.71 -6.44
C TYR A 349 4.84 18.16 -6.02
N ALA A 350 5.53 18.92 -5.15
CA ALA A 350 6.57 18.44 -4.26
C ALA A 350 5.93 17.99 -2.94
N PRO A 351 5.76 16.68 -2.68
CA PRO A 351 5.02 16.21 -1.51
C PRO A 351 5.87 16.23 -0.24
N VAL A 352 5.25 16.57 0.89
CA VAL A 352 5.86 16.49 2.23
C VAL A 352 6.33 15.08 2.53
N CYS A 353 5.54 14.06 2.18
CA CYS A 353 5.87 12.66 2.45
C CYS A 353 7.16 12.26 1.74
N LEU A 354 7.22 12.36 0.42
CA LEU A 354 8.39 11.95 -0.38
C LEU A 354 9.66 12.65 0.09
N ASN A 355 9.61 13.97 0.29
CA ASN A 355 10.80 14.73 0.68
C ASN A 355 11.25 14.43 2.11
N SER A 356 10.33 14.04 3.01
CA SER A 356 10.71 13.52 4.32
C SER A 356 11.40 12.15 4.24
N LEU A 357 10.95 11.28 3.33
CA LEU A 357 11.56 9.96 3.11
C LEU A 357 12.93 10.06 2.45
N LEU A 358 13.13 11.01 1.54
CA LEU A 358 14.44 11.29 0.97
C LEU A 358 15.39 11.90 2.00
N TYR A 359 14.91 12.79 2.88
CA TYR A 359 15.69 13.26 4.03
C TYR A 359 16.11 12.09 4.92
N LYS A 360 15.18 11.18 5.22
CA LYS A 360 15.47 9.99 6.00
C LYS A 360 16.51 9.10 5.31
N THR A 361 16.40 8.91 3.99
CA THR A 361 17.38 8.17 3.20
C THR A 361 18.76 8.81 3.24
N GLU A 362 18.85 10.14 3.13
CA GLU A 362 20.12 10.86 3.25
C GLU A 362 20.74 10.67 4.66
N LYS A 363 19.93 10.72 5.71
CA LYS A 363 20.38 10.46 7.09
C LYS A 363 20.79 9.01 7.33
N ASP A 364 20.07 8.06 6.73
CA ASP A 364 20.41 6.64 6.81
C ASP A 364 21.71 6.36 6.07
N MET A 365 21.90 6.93 4.89
CA MET A 365 23.13 6.81 4.13
C MET A 365 24.33 7.47 4.84
N GLU A 366 24.13 8.58 5.54
CA GLU A 366 25.14 9.14 6.44
C GLU A 366 25.54 8.13 7.52
N GLN A 367 24.56 7.54 8.23
CA GLN A 367 24.82 6.56 9.29
C GLN A 367 25.52 5.30 8.74
N ILE A 368 25.06 4.76 7.62
CA ILE A 368 25.67 3.59 6.97
C ILE A 368 27.11 3.93 6.57
N SER A 369 27.36 5.13 6.03
CA SER A 369 28.71 5.58 5.67
C SER A 369 29.63 5.63 6.90
N GLU A 370 29.15 6.15 8.03
CA GLU A 370 29.90 6.16 9.29
C GLU A 370 30.20 4.73 9.79
N LEU A 371 29.21 3.83 9.75
CA LEU A 371 29.37 2.42 10.12
C LEU A 371 30.41 1.69 9.26
N LEU A 372 30.55 2.07 7.99
CA LEU A 372 31.49 1.50 7.03
C LEU A 372 32.84 2.24 6.99
N GLY A 373 33.05 3.28 7.83
CA GLY A 373 34.27 4.08 7.82
C GLY A 373 34.44 5.03 6.61
N LYS A 374 33.36 5.27 5.86
CA LYS A 374 33.30 6.15 4.68
C LYS A 374 33.03 7.61 5.07
N SER A 375 34.01 8.25 5.71
CA SER A 375 33.84 9.59 6.31
C SER A 375 33.55 10.71 5.30
N PHE A 376 34.08 10.61 4.08
CA PHE A 376 33.82 11.59 3.01
C PHE A 376 32.36 11.51 2.54
N GLU A 377 31.88 10.30 2.27
CA GLU A 377 30.50 10.04 1.86
C GLU A 377 29.51 10.42 2.97
N ALA A 378 29.82 10.11 4.23
CA ALA A 378 29.01 10.54 5.37
C ALA A 378 28.81 12.07 5.38
N LYS A 379 29.89 12.83 5.16
CA LYS A 379 29.82 14.29 5.04
C LYS A 379 28.96 14.73 3.86
N THR A 380 29.12 14.11 2.70
CA THR A 380 28.29 14.44 1.51
C THR A 380 26.80 14.18 1.76
N TRP A 381 26.45 13.07 2.41
CA TRP A 381 25.07 12.76 2.76
C TRP A 381 24.48 13.75 3.77
N ARG A 382 25.27 14.16 4.77
CA ARG A 382 24.89 15.22 5.71
C ARG A 382 24.57 16.54 5.02
N GLU A 383 25.41 16.94 4.06
CA GLU A 383 25.21 18.18 3.29
C GLU A 383 23.94 18.11 2.42
N ARG A 384 23.64 16.95 1.82
CA ARG A 384 22.37 16.72 1.09
C ARG A 384 21.15 16.83 2.00
N ALA A 385 21.20 16.16 3.15
CA ALA A 385 20.12 16.21 4.15
C ALA A 385 19.84 17.64 4.62
N GLU A 386 20.89 18.42 4.88
CA GLU A 386 20.74 19.82 5.30
C GLU A 386 20.16 20.69 4.19
N ALA A 387 20.60 20.53 2.93
CA ALA A 387 20.02 21.24 1.79
C ALA A 387 18.53 20.91 1.60
N ARG A 388 18.15 19.63 1.71
CA ARG A 388 16.75 19.22 1.62
C ARG A 388 15.92 19.81 2.74
N LYS A 389 16.42 19.78 3.98
CA LYS A 389 15.75 20.39 5.13
C LYS A 389 15.47 21.88 4.89
N GLN A 390 16.45 22.63 4.39
CA GLN A 390 16.30 24.06 4.07
C GLN A 390 15.25 24.30 2.97
N ASN A 391 15.21 23.45 1.95
CA ASN A 391 14.18 23.54 0.90
C ASN A 391 12.78 23.19 1.44
N MET A 392 12.66 22.17 2.29
CA MET A 392 11.39 21.82 2.93
C MET A 392 10.90 22.94 3.85
N GLU A 393 11.78 23.59 4.61
CA GLU A 393 11.46 24.80 5.39
C GLU A 393 10.88 25.90 4.50
N LYS A 394 11.55 26.18 3.38
CA LYS A 394 11.17 27.26 2.48
C LYS A 394 9.81 27.01 1.81
N TYR A 395 9.63 25.83 1.25
CA TYR A 395 8.49 25.55 0.37
C TYR A 395 7.31 24.91 1.11
N LEU A 396 7.58 24.02 2.06
CA LEU A 396 6.56 23.13 2.63
C LEU A 396 6.07 23.59 4.01
N TRP A 397 6.91 24.23 4.82
CA TRP A 397 6.52 24.68 6.16
C TRP A 397 5.63 25.93 6.12
N ASP A 398 4.56 25.91 6.90
CA ASP A 398 3.69 27.06 7.15
C ASP A 398 3.60 27.33 8.65
N GLY A 399 4.35 28.32 9.13
CA GLY A 399 4.44 28.65 10.55
C GLY A 399 3.17 29.28 11.14
N GLU A 400 2.32 29.90 10.32
CA GLU A 400 1.06 30.49 10.77
C GLU A 400 0.02 29.40 11.05
N ARG A 401 -0.10 28.44 10.13
CA ARG A 401 -1.03 27.31 10.25
C ARG A 401 -0.47 26.18 11.12
N GLY A 402 0.85 26.11 11.29
CA GLY A 402 1.52 25.10 12.10
C GLY A 402 1.54 23.71 11.44
N PHE A 403 1.68 23.67 10.12
CA PHE A 403 1.72 22.43 9.35
C PHE A 403 2.79 22.47 8.26
N PHE A 404 3.29 21.30 7.88
CA PHE A 404 3.89 21.08 6.58
C PHE A 404 2.79 20.77 5.54
N PHE A 405 2.80 21.48 4.42
CA PHE A 405 1.93 21.30 3.26
C PHE A 405 2.74 20.97 2.01
N ASP A 406 2.11 20.32 1.04
CA ASP A 406 2.71 20.10 -0.27
C ASP A 406 2.84 21.41 -1.04
N TYR A 407 3.76 21.45 -2.00
CA TYR A 407 4.00 22.63 -2.82
C TYR A 407 3.77 22.31 -4.30
N ASP A 408 2.81 23.01 -4.90
CA ASP A 408 2.59 22.99 -6.34
C ASP A 408 3.66 23.85 -6.99
N PHE A 409 4.67 23.21 -7.58
CA PHE A 409 5.80 23.93 -8.18
C PHE A 409 5.48 24.43 -9.59
N THR A 410 4.35 24.02 -10.17
CA THR A 410 3.91 24.50 -11.50
C THR A 410 3.18 25.83 -11.37
N GLU A 411 2.36 25.98 -10.33
CA GLU A 411 1.69 27.23 -10.00
C GLU A 411 2.48 28.11 -9.01
N GLY A 412 3.54 27.57 -8.41
CA GLY A 412 4.37 28.28 -7.45
C GLY A 412 3.69 28.53 -6.11
N LYS A 413 2.69 27.72 -5.74
CA LYS A 413 1.84 27.91 -4.55
C LYS A 413 1.92 26.73 -3.57
N ARG A 414 1.87 27.03 -2.27
CA ARG A 414 1.72 26.01 -1.23
C ARG A 414 0.27 25.55 -1.15
N SER A 415 0.04 24.26 -0.98
CA SER A 415 -1.27 23.68 -0.77
C SER A 415 -1.94 24.19 0.52
N THR A 416 -3.25 24.07 0.57
CA THR A 416 -4.07 24.27 1.77
C THR A 416 -4.64 22.97 2.33
N TYR A 417 -4.41 21.85 1.64
CA TYR A 417 -4.92 20.54 2.02
C TYR A 417 -4.21 20.01 3.28
N ARG A 418 -4.93 19.95 4.41
CA ARG A 418 -4.37 19.42 5.66
C ARG A 418 -4.35 17.90 5.59
N TYR A 419 -3.15 17.33 5.57
CA TYR A 419 -2.98 15.90 5.37
C TYR A 419 -2.05 15.29 6.42
N LEU A 420 -2.34 14.04 6.82
CA LEU A 420 -1.67 13.37 7.93
C LEU A 420 -0.16 13.16 7.71
N THR A 421 0.31 13.22 6.46
CA THR A 421 1.76 13.17 6.19
C THR A 421 2.53 14.39 6.70
N THR A 422 1.86 15.41 7.26
CA THR A 422 2.50 16.50 8.00
C THR A 422 3.34 16.02 9.19
N TYR A 423 3.11 14.78 9.67
CA TYR A 423 3.93 14.13 10.69
C TYR A 423 5.16 13.38 10.14
N TYR A 424 5.30 13.19 8.82
CA TYR A 424 6.49 12.55 8.24
C TYR A 424 7.79 13.30 8.56
N PRO A 425 7.81 14.66 8.58
CA PRO A 425 8.94 15.42 9.08
C PRO A 425 9.37 15.07 10.51
N LEU A 426 8.40 14.80 11.39
CA LEU A 426 8.69 14.38 12.76
C LEU A 426 9.23 12.94 12.77
N TRP A 427 8.66 12.02 11.98
CA TRP A 427 9.18 10.65 11.87
C TRP A 427 10.62 10.62 11.36
N ALA A 428 10.91 11.38 10.31
CA ALA A 428 12.23 11.47 9.70
C ALA A 428 13.26 12.20 10.58
N GLY A 429 12.81 12.93 11.62
CA GLY A 429 13.67 13.71 12.50
C GLY A 429 14.17 15.02 11.89
N LEU A 430 13.48 15.55 10.88
CA LEU A 430 13.89 16.77 10.17
C LEU A 430 13.36 18.05 10.82
N ALA A 431 12.17 17.98 11.44
CA ALA A 431 11.50 19.14 12.03
C ALA A 431 12.30 19.73 13.20
N THR A 432 12.19 21.03 13.44
CA THR A 432 12.69 21.63 14.68
C THR A 432 11.75 21.29 15.86
N PRO A 433 12.21 21.39 17.12
CA PRO A 433 11.34 21.25 18.28
C PRO A 433 10.14 22.22 18.26
N GLU A 434 10.32 23.43 17.73
CA GLU A 434 9.28 24.45 17.57
C GLU A 434 8.21 24.01 16.56
N GLN A 435 8.64 23.50 15.41
CA GLN A 435 7.75 22.96 14.38
C GLN A 435 7.00 21.73 14.90
N ALA A 436 7.68 20.83 15.59
CA ALA A 436 7.03 19.66 16.18
C ALA A 436 5.96 20.06 17.20
N ARG A 437 6.24 21.04 18.08
CA ARG A 437 5.22 21.61 18.99
C ARG A 437 4.03 22.20 18.23
N ALA A 438 4.28 22.93 17.14
CA ALA A 438 3.23 23.54 16.33
C ALA A 438 2.35 22.49 15.61
N VAL A 439 2.96 21.44 15.05
CA VAL A 439 2.23 20.33 14.42
C VAL A 439 1.40 19.57 15.46
N VAL A 440 1.99 19.19 16.60
CA VAL A 440 1.29 18.45 17.66
C VAL A 440 0.16 19.28 18.29
N LYS A 441 0.31 20.60 18.40
CA LYS A 441 -0.77 21.49 18.86
C LYS A 441 -2.03 21.38 17.99
N ASN A 442 -1.88 21.01 16.72
CA ASN A 442 -2.97 20.85 15.76
C ASN A 442 -3.50 19.40 15.65
N LEU A 443 -3.14 18.51 16.57
CA LEU A 443 -3.50 17.08 16.54
C LEU A 443 -5.02 16.84 16.41
N SER A 444 -5.84 17.69 17.03
CA SER A 444 -7.31 17.63 16.95
C SER A 444 -7.88 17.77 15.54
N THR A 445 -7.08 18.21 14.56
CA THR A 445 -7.47 18.24 13.14
C THR A 445 -7.68 16.83 12.58
N PHE A 446 -6.89 15.86 13.04
CA PHE A 446 -6.88 14.50 12.51
C PHE A 446 -7.38 13.47 13.52
N GLU A 447 -7.20 13.74 14.80
CA GLU A 447 -7.52 12.79 15.86
C GLU A 447 -9.02 12.52 15.97
N GLN A 448 -9.36 11.24 15.87
CA GLN A 448 -10.70 10.69 16.02
C GLN A 448 -10.74 9.69 17.19
N ALA A 449 -11.90 9.06 17.40
CA ALA A 449 -12.08 8.07 18.47
C ALA A 449 -11.16 6.85 18.28
N GLY A 450 -11.02 6.38 17.04
CA GLY A 450 -10.30 5.16 16.69
C GLY A 450 -8.87 5.34 16.18
N GLY A 451 -8.33 6.57 16.13
CA GLY A 451 -7.00 6.84 15.57
C GLY A 451 -6.91 8.22 14.92
N LEU A 452 -6.12 8.34 13.86
CA LEU A 452 -5.87 9.54 13.07
C LEU A 452 -6.49 9.38 11.67
N ALA A 453 -7.38 10.29 11.31
CA ALA A 453 -7.90 10.37 9.95
C ALA A 453 -6.83 10.93 9.01
N MET A 454 -6.81 10.45 7.75
CA MET A 454 -5.83 10.91 6.75
C MET A 454 -5.92 12.41 6.45
N SER A 455 -7.14 12.96 6.46
CA SER A 455 -7.43 14.37 6.25
C SER A 455 -8.75 14.73 6.96
N PRO A 456 -9.07 16.02 7.14
CA PRO A 456 -10.41 16.45 7.55
C PRO A 456 -11.39 16.59 6.35
N GLU A 457 -10.95 16.24 5.13
CA GLU A 457 -11.66 16.55 3.90
C GLU A 457 -12.56 15.38 3.45
N HIS A 458 -13.84 15.66 3.20
CA HIS A 458 -14.85 14.66 2.83
C HIS A 458 -14.88 14.43 1.30
N SER A 459 -13.83 13.83 0.75
CA SER A 459 -13.76 13.54 -0.69
C SER A 459 -14.48 12.25 -1.11
N GLY A 460 -14.88 11.41 -0.15
CA GLY A 460 -15.36 10.05 -0.40
C GLY A 460 -14.27 9.06 -0.82
N ALA A 461 -13.02 9.53 -0.89
CA ALA A 461 -11.86 8.75 -1.29
C ALA A 461 -11.31 7.89 -0.15
N GLN A 462 -10.71 6.75 -0.48
CA GLN A 462 -10.22 5.81 0.54
C GLN A 462 -9.03 6.34 1.37
N TRP A 463 -8.23 7.25 0.82
CA TRP A 463 -7.09 7.88 1.52
C TRP A 463 -7.43 9.28 2.06
N ASP A 464 -8.70 9.52 2.39
CA ASP A 464 -9.20 10.75 3.02
C ASP A 464 -10.15 10.42 4.19
N TYR A 465 -10.77 11.44 4.80
CA TYR A 465 -11.79 11.26 5.83
C TYR A 465 -12.88 10.28 5.37
N PRO A 466 -13.35 9.34 6.22
CA PRO A 466 -13.07 9.15 7.65
C PRO A 466 -11.99 8.11 7.95
N TYR A 467 -11.17 7.71 6.97
CA TYR A 467 -10.33 6.54 7.08
C TYR A 467 -8.98 6.85 7.73
N GLY A 468 -8.51 5.91 8.56
CA GLY A 468 -7.16 5.84 9.08
C GLY A 468 -6.47 4.58 8.56
N TRP A 469 -5.17 4.71 8.28
CA TRP A 469 -4.35 3.67 7.68
C TRP A 469 -3.16 3.36 8.57
N ALA A 470 -3.03 2.10 8.96
CA ALA A 470 -1.97 1.58 9.82
C ALA A 470 -0.54 2.11 9.51
N PRO A 471 -0.08 2.18 8.24
CA PRO A 471 1.25 2.70 7.95
C PRO A 471 1.42 4.15 8.40
N VAL A 472 0.44 5.02 8.11
CA VAL A 472 0.53 6.45 8.38
C VAL A 472 0.30 6.73 9.87
N GLU A 473 -0.59 5.98 10.53
CA GLU A 473 -0.75 5.95 11.98
C GLU A 473 0.58 5.66 12.68
N MET A 474 1.26 4.58 12.25
CA MET A 474 2.54 4.16 12.82
C MET A 474 3.61 5.25 12.68
N LEU A 475 3.78 5.81 11.48
CA LEU A 475 4.76 6.87 11.22
C LEU A 475 4.44 8.14 12.02
N ALA A 476 3.18 8.57 12.05
CA ALA A 476 2.78 9.76 12.78
C ALA A 476 3.04 9.63 14.28
N ILE A 477 2.62 8.51 14.88
CA ILE A 477 2.80 8.23 16.31
C ILE A 477 4.30 8.13 16.66
N GLN A 478 5.11 7.45 15.84
CA GLN A 478 6.55 7.39 16.02
C GLN A 478 7.20 8.77 15.94
N GLY A 479 6.77 9.61 14.99
CA GLY A 479 7.23 10.99 14.88
C GLY A 479 6.88 11.84 16.10
N ILE A 480 5.64 11.77 16.57
CA ILE A 480 5.18 12.44 17.80
C ILE A 480 6.05 12.02 18.99
N ARG A 481 6.27 10.70 19.15
CA ARG A 481 7.10 10.15 20.24
C ARG A 481 8.56 10.63 20.14
N ARG A 482 9.14 10.67 18.94
CA ARG A 482 10.52 11.09 18.69
C ARG A 482 10.82 12.49 19.25
N TYR A 483 9.82 13.37 19.25
CA TYR A 483 9.95 14.75 19.73
C TYR A 483 9.52 14.95 21.19
N GLY A 484 9.34 13.86 21.94
CA GLY A 484 9.09 13.90 23.39
C GLY A 484 7.61 13.95 23.80
N PHE A 485 6.67 13.92 22.86
CA PHE A 485 5.22 13.93 23.13
C PHE A 485 4.71 12.50 23.41
N SER A 486 5.32 11.82 24.39
CA SER A 486 5.04 10.40 24.65
C SER A 486 3.62 10.15 25.12
N GLU A 487 3.02 11.06 25.90
CA GLU A 487 1.64 10.93 26.36
C GLU A 487 0.64 10.93 25.19
N ASP A 488 0.81 11.84 24.23
CA ASP A 488 -0.01 11.87 23.02
C ASP A 488 0.23 10.62 22.17
N ALA A 489 1.48 10.20 22.00
CA ALA A 489 1.82 8.98 21.26
C ALA A 489 1.22 7.71 21.90
N ASP A 490 1.26 7.58 23.23
CA ASP A 490 0.67 6.45 23.97
C ASP A 490 -0.86 6.43 23.84
N ARG A 491 -1.49 7.60 23.94
CA ARG A 491 -2.93 7.78 23.78
C ARG A 491 -3.39 7.39 22.37
N LEU A 492 -2.71 7.87 21.34
CA LEU A 492 -3.02 7.55 19.93
C LEU A 492 -2.77 6.05 19.64
N SER A 493 -1.67 5.50 20.14
CA SER A 493 -1.38 4.05 20.04
C SER A 493 -2.52 3.24 20.65
N SER A 494 -2.97 3.61 21.85
CA SER A 494 -4.06 2.91 22.54
C SER A 494 -5.38 2.99 21.78
N LYS A 495 -5.71 4.13 21.17
CA LYS A 495 -6.92 4.31 20.33
C LYS A 495 -6.90 3.40 19.11
N PHE A 496 -5.81 3.42 18.35
CA PHE A 496 -5.70 2.62 17.13
C PHE A 496 -5.66 1.12 17.45
N LEU A 497 -4.86 0.70 18.44
CA LEU A 497 -4.80 -0.70 18.87
C LEU A 497 -6.15 -1.21 19.41
N SER A 498 -6.90 -0.37 20.15
CA SER A 498 -8.26 -0.72 20.60
C SER A 498 -9.20 -0.93 19.41
N THR A 499 -9.14 -0.07 18.41
CA THR A 499 -9.93 -0.23 17.17
C THR A 499 -9.63 -1.55 16.48
N VAL A 500 -8.35 -1.91 16.32
CA VAL A 500 -7.97 -3.18 15.71
C VAL A 500 -8.45 -4.36 16.59
N LEU A 501 -8.24 -4.31 17.91
CA LEU A 501 -8.64 -5.36 18.84
C LEU A 501 -10.16 -5.59 18.87
N GLU A 502 -10.95 -4.52 18.93
CA GLU A 502 -12.41 -4.63 18.98
C GLU A 502 -12.98 -5.21 17.69
N ASN A 503 -12.44 -4.84 16.54
CA ASN A 503 -12.86 -5.42 15.26
C ASN A 503 -12.41 -6.88 15.15
N PHE A 504 -11.19 -7.19 15.57
CA PHE A 504 -10.69 -8.56 15.63
C PHE A 504 -11.54 -9.44 16.55
N ALA A 505 -11.99 -8.92 17.71
CA ALA A 505 -12.87 -9.65 18.61
C ALA A 505 -14.26 -9.92 18.01
N ARG A 506 -14.72 -9.10 17.06
CA ARG A 506 -16.02 -9.26 16.38
C ARG A 506 -15.99 -10.34 15.31
N ASP A 507 -14.97 -10.35 14.44
CA ASP A 507 -14.97 -11.23 13.26
C ASP A 507 -13.74 -12.15 13.13
N GLY A 508 -12.77 -12.05 14.04
CA GLY A 508 -11.55 -12.87 14.05
C GLY A 508 -10.50 -12.45 13.02
N THR A 509 -10.61 -11.26 12.42
CA THR A 509 -9.74 -10.82 11.32
C THR A 509 -9.15 -9.43 11.52
N ILE A 510 -8.05 -9.17 10.80
CA ILE A 510 -7.42 -7.85 10.67
C ILE A 510 -7.68 -7.32 9.25
N ARG A 511 -7.80 -5.99 9.10
CA ARG A 511 -8.18 -5.33 7.85
C ARG A 511 -7.09 -4.38 7.33
N GLU A 512 -7.22 -4.02 6.06
CA GLU A 512 -6.35 -3.05 5.36
C GLU A 512 -6.45 -1.65 5.97
N LYS A 513 -7.69 -1.17 6.17
CA LYS A 513 -8.00 0.18 6.67
C LYS A 513 -9.19 0.17 7.64
N TYR A 514 -9.30 1.23 8.43
CA TYR A 514 -10.35 1.39 9.43
C TYR A 514 -11.02 2.77 9.31
N ASN A 515 -12.32 2.82 9.54
CA ASN A 515 -13.03 4.07 9.79
C ASN A 515 -12.72 4.50 11.22
N VAL A 516 -11.82 5.47 11.38
CA VAL A 516 -11.35 5.91 12.71
C VAL A 516 -12.34 6.81 13.43
N VAL A 517 -13.38 7.29 12.75
CA VAL A 517 -14.48 8.04 13.38
C VAL A 517 -15.39 7.10 14.14
N THR A 518 -15.76 5.98 13.53
CA THR A 518 -16.65 4.97 14.13
C THR A 518 -15.90 3.86 14.88
N GLY A 519 -14.57 3.76 14.72
CA GLY A 519 -13.76 2.69 15.31
C GLY A 519 -14.10 1.33 14.69
N SER A 520 -14.44 1.28 13.40
CA SER A 520 -14.89 0.07 12.73
C SER A 520 -14.08 -0.27 11.48
N SER A 521 -14.18 -1.52 11.07
CA SER A 521 -13.68 -2.04 9.79
C SER A 521 -14.64 -1.81 8.63
N GLU A 522 -15.80 -1.19 8.88
CA GLU A 522 -16.77 -0.88 7.84
C GLU A 522 -16.19 0.13 6.86
N SER A 523 -16.34 -0.17 5.57
CA SER A 523 -15.82 0.65 4.48
C SER A 523 -16.94 0.93 3.50
N GLN A 524 -17.26 2.21 3.34
CA GLN A 524 -18.18 2.74 2.34
C GLN A 524 -17.40 3.72 1.47
N VAL A 525 -16.37 3.21 0.80
CA VAL A 525 -15.56 4.02 -0.12
C VAL A 525 -16.40 4.34 -1.35
N GLU A 526 -16.64 5.63 -1.57
CA GLU A 526 -17.34 6.12 -2.75
C GLU A 526 -16.40 6.15 -3.96
N VAL A 527 -15.14 6.55 -3.70
CA VAL A 527 -14.11 6.75 -4.71
C VAL A 527 -12.83 5.94 -4.40
N GLY A 528 -12.55 4.94 -5.24
CA GLY A 528 -11.43 4.00 -5.06
C GLY A 528 -11.91 2.55 -4.88
N TYR A 529 -11.05 1.69 -4.32
CA TYR A 529 -11.38 0.28 -4.13
C TYR A 529 -12.39 0.09 -2.99
N GLN A 530 -13.51 -0.56 -3.32
CA GLN A 530 -14.63 -0.79 -2.40
C GLN A 530 -14.38 -1.97 -1.44
N ALA A 531 -13.50 -2.89 -1.78
CA ALA A 531 -13.18 -4.03 -0.91
C ALA A 531 -12.25 -3.61 0.24
N ASN A 532 -12.56 -4.04 1.46
CA ASN A 532 -11.64 -3.96 2.61
C ASN A 532 -11.01 -5.33 2.87
N VAL A 533 -9.73 -5.47 2.53
CA VAL A 533 -9.04 -6.76 2.43
C VAL A 533 -8.75 -7.38 3.80
N ILE A 534 -8.97 -8.69 3.95
CA ILE A 534 -8.66 -9.48 5.15
C ILE A 534 -7.20 -9.91 5.16
N GLY A 535 -6.57 -9.79 6.33
CA GLY A 535 -5.17 -10.12 6.57
C GLY A 535 -4.29 -9.11 5.86
N PHE A 536 -3.71 -8.18 6.62
CA PHE A 536 -2.94 -7.10 6.01
C PHE A 536 -1.60 -6.87 6.71
N GLY A 537 -0.50 -7.02 5.96
CA GLY A 537 0.88 -7.02 6.43
C GLY A 537 1.26 -5.76 7.19
N TRP A 538 0.92 -4.57 6.69
CA TRP A 538 1.19 -3.33 7.44
C TRP A 538 0.39 -3.22 8.73
N THR A 539 -0.78 -3.86 8.84
CA THR A 539 -1.67 -3.68 10.01
C THR A 539 -1.17 -4.62 11.10
N ASN A 540 -0.78 -5.83 10.69
CA ASN A 540 -0.04 -6.77 11.53
C ASN A 540 1.21 -6.09 12.11
N ALA A 541 2.02 -5.45 11.26
CA ALA A 541 3.23 -4.76 11.68
C ALA A 541 2.98 -3.57 12.60
N ALA A 542 2.08 -2.67 12.23
CA ALA A 542 1.72 -1.51 13.05
C ALA A 542 1.18 -1.94 14.41
N PHE A 543 0.39 -3.02 14.46
CA PHE A 543 -0.10 -3.58 15.72
C PHE A 543 1.05 -4.02 16.63
N LEU A 544 2.01 -4.81 16.11
CA LEU A 544 3.17 -5.25 16.89
C LEU A 544 4.06 -4.08 17.32
N GLU A 545 4.34 -3.14 16.42
CA GLU A 545 5.23 -2.02 16.67
C GLU A 545 4.67 -1.05 17.71
N LEU A 546 3.40 -0.63 17.55
CA LEU A 546 2.75 0.28 18.49
C LEU A 546 2.55 -0.37 19.86
N LEU A 547 2.20 -1.65 19.88
CA LEU A 547 2.04 -2.39 21.14
C LEU A 547 3.37 -2.56 21.88
N HIS A 548 4.47 -2.75 21.15
CA HIS A 548 5.81 -2.81 21.74
C HIS A 548 6.28 -1.46 22.30
N ALA A 549 5.91 -0.35 21.64
CA ALA A 549 6.29 1.00 22.05
C ALA A 549 5.48 1.54 23.25
N LEU A 550 4.38 0.90 23.62
CA LEU A 550 3.53 1.31 24.74
C LEU A 550 4.18 1.00 26.11
N PRO A 551 3.96 1.84 27.13
CA PRO A 551 4.32 1.51 28.49
C PRO A 551 3.53 0.29 28.98
N LYS A 552 4.15 -0.51 29.86
CA LYS A 552 3.57 -1.76 30.37
C LYS A 552 2.16 -1.58 30.94
N THR A 553 1.89 -0.47 31.63
CA THR A 553 0.57 -0.15 32.19
C THR A 553 -0.51 0.03 31.13
N ALA A 554 -0.17 0.61 29.97
CA ALA A 554 -1.10 0.75 28.85
C ALA A 554 -1.37 -0.58 28.16
N VAL A 555 -0.34 -1.43 28.03
CA VAL A 555 -0.50 -2.81 27.51
C VAL A 555 -1.43 -3.63 28.41
N GLU A 556 -1.23 -3.57 29.73
CA GLU A 556 -2.10 -4.23 30.71
C GLU A 556 -3.55 -3.72 30.66
N ALA A 557 -3.74 -2.42 30.38
CA ALA A 557 -5.08 -1.85 30.21
C ALA A 557 -5.77 -2.36 28.93
N LEU A 558 -5.04 -2.41 27.80
CA LEU A 558 -5.53 -2.98 26.55
C LEU A 558 -5.90 -4.46 26.73
N GLU A 559 -5.06 -5.23 27.42
CA GLU A 559 -5.29 -6.65 27.69
C GLU A 559 -6.54 -6.90 28.55
N LYS A 560 -6.76 -6.07 29.58
CA LYS A 560 -7.98 -6.12 30.40
C LYS A 560 -9.23 -5.78 29.59
N ASN A 561 -9.18 -4.72 28.77
CA ASN A 561 -10.31 -4.32 27.94
C ASN A 561 -10.65 -5.38 26.89
N ALA A 562 -9.64 -5.98 26.25
CA ALA A 562 -9.81 -7.09 25.32
C ALA A 562 -10.37 -8.36 25.99
N SER A 563 -10.13 -8.54 27.29
CA SER A 563 -10.67 -9.67 28.07
C SER A 563 -12.09 -9.43 28.59
N GLY A 564 -12.50 -8.16 28.73
CA GLY A 564 -13.77 -7.75 29.32
C GLY A 564 -14.91 -7.51 28.32
N SER A 565 -14.65 -7.53 27.01
CA SER A 565 -15.68 -7.41 25.98
C SER A 565 -16.29 -8.79 25.67
N PRO A 566 -17.50 -9.13 26.17
CA PRO A 566 -18.23 -10.24 25.59
C PRO A 566 -18.51 -9.89 24.12
N ALA A 567 -18.24 -10.83 23.21
CA ALA A 567 -18.67 -10.72 21.83
C ALA A 567 -20.18 -10.40 21.83
N LYS A 568 -20.54 -9.15 21.53
CA LYS A 568 -21.94 -8.77 21.31
C LYS A 568 -22.35 -9.42 20.00
N ALA A 569 -22.87 -10.64 20.10
CA ALA A 569 -23.62 -11.27 19.04
C ALA A 569 -24.89 -10.44 18.81
N ASN A 570 -24.97 -9.80 17.65
CA ASN A 570 -26.23 -9.38 17.04
C ASN A 570 -26.26 -9.90 15.61
#